data_AF-A0A9D7KDV3-F1
#
_entry.id   AF-A0A9D7KDV3-F1
#
_cell.length_a   1.000
_cell.length_b   1.000
_cell.length_c   1.000
_cell.angle_alpha   90.00
_cell.angle_beta   90.00
_cell.angle_gamma   90.00
#
_symmetry.space_group_name_H-M   'P 1'
#
loop_
_entity.id
_entity.type
_entity.pdbx_description
1 polymer ?
#
loop_
_entity_poly.entity_id
_entity_poly.type
_entity_poly.pdbx_seq_one_letter_code
_entity_poly.pdbx_strand_id
1 'polypeptide(L)'
;MFEILVVIIFIFVAYKIYVSLYFKSEKFHAIKNSIKQYTKNCNDLNDHIENLKSSYSDIRSFDYGESHLHDTSHYNMKRREWKKEARNNRTHNCSSTVCKNASNQPFKYLCKYFDIKTNEETLSTFEEVLNNFAAAEQGKILLRNERDAIVSNKQLYPSNNTAH
;
A
#
# COMPACT_ATOMS: atom_id res chain seq x y z
N MET A 1 18.50 59.83 -6.85
CA MET A 1 17.90 58.99 -5.79
C MET A 1 16.40 58.73 -6.04
N PHE A 2 15.60 59.77 -6.33
CA PHE A 2 14.15 59.64 -6.62
C PHE A 2 13.84 58.80 -7.88
N GLU A 3 14.55 58.99 -8.99
CA GLU A 3 14.30 58.23 -10.22
C GLU A 3 14.56 56.72 -10.08
N ILE A 4 15.59 56.35 -9.30
CA ILE A 4 15.91 54.95 -9.00
C ILE A 4 14.77 54.31 -8.20
N LEU A 5 14.18 55.05 -7.27
CA LEU A 5 13.04 54.60 -6.46
C LEU A 5 11.81 54.31 -7.33
N VAL A 6 11.53 55.16 -8.33
CA VAL A 6 10.42 54.97 -9.27
C VAL A 6 10.61 53.71 -10.12
N VAL A 7 11.83 53.46 -10.61
CA VAL A 7 12.14 52.25 -11.38
C VAL A 7 11.97 50.98 -10.53
N ILE A 8 12.40 51.00 -9.28
CA ILE A 8 12.24 49.86 -8.35
C ILE A 8 10.76 49.57 -8.10
N ILE A 9 9.94 50.62 -7.89
CA ILE A 9 8.49 50.47 -7.71
C ILE A 9 7.85 49.87 -8.96
N PHE A 10 8.24 50.34 -10.15
CA PHE A 10 7.70 49.82 -11.41
C PHE A 10 8.04 48.33 -11.62
N ILE A 11 9.28 47.92 -11.35
CA ILE A 11 9.70 46.51 -11.41
C ILE A 11 8.91 45.66 -10.42
N PHE A 12 8.69 46.17 -9.20
CA PHE A 12 7.91 45.47 -8.18
C PHE A 12 6.45 45.26 -8.62
N VAL A 13 5.82 46.28 -9.20
CA VAL A 13 4.45 46.20 -9.72
C VAL A 13 4.38 45.22 -10.90
N ALA A 14 5.31 45.30 -11.86
CA ALA A 14 5.38 44.37 -12.98
C ALA A 14 5.56 42.92 -12.51
N TYR A 15 6.42 42.69 -11.52
CA TYR A 15 6.61 41.38 -10.89
C TYR A 15 5.32 40.88 -10.24
N LYS A 16 4.59 41.72 -9.50
CA LYS A 16 3.31 41.33 -8.88
C LYS A 16 2.25 40.96 -9.90
N ILE A 17 2.17 41.67 -11.03
CA ILE A 17 1.25 41.37 -12.12
C ILE A 17 1.62 40.02 -12.76
N TYR A 18 2.90 39.80 -13.07
CA TYR A 18 3.39 38.54 -13.62
C TYR A 18 3.05 37.35 -12.72
N VAL A 19 3.30 37.48 -11.41
CA VAL A 19 2.98 36.45 -10.41
C VAL A 19 1.47 36.17 -10.36
N SER A 20 0.65 37.20 -10.37
CA SER A 20 -0.82 37.06 -10.37
C SER A 20 -1.33 36.33 -11.62
N LEU A 21 -0.78 36.66 -12.80
CA LEU A 21 -1.10 35.98 -14.05
C LEU A 21 -0.65 34.52 -14.06
N TYR A 22 0.54 34.22 -13.51
CA TYR A 22 1.03 32.85 -13.39
C TYR A 22 0.13 31.99 -12.50
N PHE A 23 -0.27 32.49 -11.33
CA PHE A 23 -1.16 31.75 -10.42
C PHE A 23 -2.59 31.60 -10.92
N LYS A 24 -3.04 32.49 -11.81
CA LYS A 24 -4.33 32.37 -12.51
C LYS A 24 -4.26 31.50 -13.77
N SER A 25 -3.05 31.08 -14.18
CA SER A 25 -2.90 30.27 -15.38
C SER A 25 -3.56 28.89 -15.23
N GLU A 26 -4.09 28.37 -16.33
CA GLU A 26 -4.72 27.04 -16.36
C GLU A 26 -3.73 25.94 -15.97
N LYS A 27 -2.44 26.08 -16.32
CA LYS A 27 -1.38 25.14 -15.96
C LYS A 27 -1.21 25.01 -14.44
N PHE A 28 -1.22 26.13 -13.72
CA PHE A 28 -1.12 26.13 -12.27
C PHE A 28 -2.36 25.51 -11.62
N HIS A 29 -3.55 25.86 -12.12
CA HIS A 29 -4.80 25.27 -11.65
C HIS A 29 -4.88 23.76 -11.94
N ALA A 30 -4.40 23.30 -13.10
CA ALA A 30 -4.33 21.89 -13.45
C ALA A 30 -3.46 21.12 -12.46
N ILE A 31 -2.23 21.57 -12.20
CA ILE A 31 -1.33 20.92 -11.23
C ILE A 31 -1.95 20.91 -9.83
N LYS A 32 -2.53 22.04 -9.40
CA LYS A 32 -3.20 22.15 -8.11
C LYS A 32 -4.36 21.16 -7.98
N ASN A 33 -5.17 21.02 -9.03
CA ASN A 33 -6.29 20.11 -9.06
C ASN A 33 -5.82 18.64 -9.08
N SER A 34 -4.78 18.32 -9.86
CA SER A 34 -4.18 16.97 -9.87
C SER A 34 -3.66 16.58 -8.50
N ILE A 35 -2.96 17.48 -7.79
CA ILE A 35 -2.49 17.21 -6.42
C ILE A 35 -3.69 17.00 -5.47
N LYS A 36 -4.72 17.85 -5.56
CA LYS A 36 -5.92 17.71 -4.74
C LYS A 36 -6.62 16.36 -4.98
N GLN A 37 -6.74 15.96 -6.25
CA GLN A 37 -7.34 14.69 -6.63
C GLN A 37 -6.49 13.51 -6.16
N TYR A 38 -5.17 13.55 -6.35
CA TYR A 38 -4.23 12.55 -5.86
C TYR A 38 -4.34 12.38 -4.33
N THR A 39 -4.41 13.48 -3.58
CA THR A 39 -4.61 13.42 -2.12
C THR A 39 -5.93 12.75 -1.77
N LYS A 40 -7.02 13.07 -2.48
CA LYS A 40 -8.31 12.42 -2.28
C LYS A 40 -8.22 10.92 -2.57
N ASN A 41 -7.65 10.52 -3.71
CA ASN A 41 -7.48 9.12 -4.07
C ASN A 41 -6.64 8.34 -3.04
N CYS A 42 -5.61 8.97 -2.47
CA CYS A 42 -4.83 8.39 -1.36
C CYS A 42 -5.68 8.15 -0.11
N ASN A 43 -6.52 9.13 0.26
CA ASN A 43 -7.41 8.99 1.41
C ASN A 43 -8.46 7.90 1.18
N ASP A 44 -9.10 7.89 0.00
CA ASP A 44 -10.09 6.89 -0.37
C ASP A 44 -9.49 5.47 -0.32
N LEU A 45 -8.25 5.28 -0.80
CA LEU A 45 -7.54 4.00 -0.70
C LEU A 45 -7.22 3.64 0.76
N ASN A 46 -6.81 4.61 1.57
CA ASN A 46 -6.51 4.38 2.99
C ASN A 46 -7.76 3.95 3.76
N ASP A 47 -8.89 4.60 3.51
CA ASP A 47 -10.17 4.24 4.11
C ASP A 47 -10.59 2.83 3.69
N HIS A 48 -10.39 2.47 2.41
CA HIS A 48 -10.61 1.10 1.94
C HIS A 48 -9.71 0.07 2.65
N ILE A 49 -8.42 0.37 2.83
CA ILE A 49 -7.47 -0.50 3.57
C ILE A 49 -7.89 -0.65 5.04
N GLU A 50 -8.40 0.39 5.66
CA GLU A 50 -8.84 0.33 7.05
C GLU A 50 -10.10 -0.53 7.21
N ASN A 51 -11.08 -0.36 6.31
CA ASN A 51 -12.26 -1.22 6.24
C ASN A 51 -11.88 -2.70 6.03
N LEU A 52 -10.91 -2.95 5.14
CA LEU A 52 -10.31 -4.27 4.94
C LEU A 52 -9.79 -4.84 6.26
N LYS A 53 -8.88 -4.15 6.97
CA LYS A 53 -8.30 -4.65 8.23
C LYS A 53 -9.36 -5.00 9.27
N SER A 54 -10.41 -4.18 9.42
CA SER A 54 -11.47 -4.42 10.40
C SER A 54 -12.28 -5.69 10.11
N SER A 55 -12.44 -6.04 8.83
CA SER A 55 -13.24 -7.17 8.38
C SER A 55 -12.56 -8.54 8.58
N TYR A 56 -11.22 -8.59 8.69
CA TYR A 56 -10.45 -9.84 8.81
C TYR A 56 -10.09 -10.27 10.22
N SER A 57 -10.66 -9.62 11.25
CA SER A 57 -10.30 -9.92 12.64
C SER A 57 -10.66 -11.36 13.06
N ASP A 58 -11.46 -12.09 12.27
CA ASP A 58 -12.03 -13.38 12.66
C ASP A 58 -11.29 -14.63 12.15
N ILE A 59 -10.30 -14.48 11.25
CA ILE A 59 -9.47 -15.63 10.82
C ILE A 59 -8.45 -15.94 11.91
N ARG A 60 -8.65 -17.06 12.61
CA ARG A 60 -7.81 -17.52 13.72
C ARG A 60 -7.05 -18.78 13.32
N SER A 61 -5.76 -18.84 13.62
CA SER A 61 -4.97 -20.07 13.49
C SER A 61 -5.49 -21.12 14.47
N PHE A 62 -5.64 -22.35 14.00
CA PHE A 62 -6.06 -23.46 14.85
C PHE A 62 -4.87 -23.97 15.66
N ASP A 63 -5.01 -24.02 16.98
CA ASP A 63 -4.04 -24.67 17.85
C ASP A 63 -4.35 -26.17 17.86
N TYR A 64 -3.59 -26.95 17.09
CA TYR A 64 -3.74 -28.42 17.02
C TYR A 64 -3.37 -29.14 18.34
N GLY A 65 -3.03 -28.40 19.39
CA GLY A 65 -2.69 -28.87 20.73
C GLY A 65 -1.46 -28.12 21.28
N GLU A 66 -1.19 -28.24 22.58
CA GLU A 66 0.03 -27.65 23.14
C GLU A 66 1.29 -28.27 22.51
N SER A 67 1.92 -27.51 21.61
CA SER A 67 3.25 -27.82 21.11
C SER A 67 4.28 -27.51 22.20
N HIS A 68 4.82 -28.57 22.82
CA HIS A 68 5.98 -28.48 23.70
C HIS A 68 7.25 -28.64 22.86
N LEU A 69 8.02 -27.55 22.78
CA LEU A 69 9.27 -27.50 22.04
C LEU A 69 10.34 -28.26 22.84
N HIS A 70 10.48 -29.57 22.57
CA HIS A 70 11.45 -30.43 23.26
C HIS A 70 12.81 -30.38 22.55
N ASP A 71 13.84 -29.89 23.25
CA ASP A 71 15.22 -29.92 22.75
C ASP A 71 15.80 -31.32 22.87
N THR A 72 16.05 -31.99 21.74
CA THR A 72 16.74 -33.29 21.68
C THR A 72 18.22 -33.15 21.31
N SER A 73 18.77 -31.92 21.24
CA SER A 73 20.17 -31.74 20.84
C SER A 73 21.14 -32.32 21.87
N HIS A 74 22.06 -33.14 21.39
CA HIS A 74 23.12 -33.74 22.19
C HIS A 74 24.16 -32.70 22.66
N TYR A 75 24.26 -31.60 21.92
CA TYR A 75 25.11 -30.46 22.22
C TYR A 75 24.22 -29.39 22.82
N ASN A 76 24.39 -29.11 24.12
CA ASN A 76 23.57 -28.22 24.95
C ASN A 76 23.50 -26.77 24.42
N MET A 77 22.83 -26.58 23.28
CA MET A 77 22.89 -25.38 22.45
C MET A 77 21.86 -24.38 22.94
N LYS A 78 22.33 -23.22 23.41
CA LYS A 78 21.46 -22.15 23.90
C LYS A 78 20.74 -21.46 22.74
N ARG A 79 19.53 -21.89 22.41
CA ARG A 79 18.67 -21.26 21.39
C ARG A 79 17.91 -20.07 21.97
N ARG A 80 18.59 -18.91 22.04
CA ARG A 80 18.05 -17.64 22.59
C ARG A 80 16.79 -17.15 21.87
N GLU A 81 16.65 -17.46 20.58
CA GLU A 81 15.53 -17.03 19.73
C GLU A 81 14.21 -17.72 20.09
N TRP A 82 14.21 -18.91 20.70
CA TRP A 82 12.99 -19.58 21.14
C TRP A 82 12.20 -18.78 22.19
N LYS A 83 12.90 -17.98 23.00
CA LYS A 83 12.26 -17.10 23.99
C LYS A 83 11.59 -15.88 23.35
N LYS A 84 11.84 -15.62 22.06
CA LYS A 84 11.23 -14.52 21.30
C LYS A 84 10.01 -14.98 20.50
N GLU A 85 9.66 -16.26 20.53
CA GLU A 85 8.44 -16.74 19.88
C GLU A 85 7.21 -16.21 20.63
N ALA A 86 6.64 -15.12 20.10
CA ALA A 86 5.33 -14.65 20.50
C ALA A 86 4.28 -15.58 19.88
N ARG A 87 3.57 -16.35 20.71
CA ARG A 87 2.39 -17.10 20.27
C ARG A 87 1.34 -16.10 19.80
N ASN A 88 1.01 -16.13 18.50
CA ASN A 88 0.01 -15.28 17.88
C ASN A 88 -0.97 -16.15 17.09
N ASN A 89 -2.25 -15.83 17.16
CA ASN A 89 -3.32 -16.50 16.42
C ASN A 89 -3.29 -16.24 14.90
N ARG A 90 -2.31 -15.51 14.37
CA ARG A 90 -2.11 -15.25 12.94
C ARG A 90 -0.83 -15.89 12.40
N THR A 91 -0.05 -16.56 13.25
CA THR A 91 1.25 -17.12 12.89
C THR A 91 1.29 -18.58 13.31
N HIS A 92 1.49 -19.48 12.34
CA HIS A 92 1.67 -20.89 12.61
C HIS A 92 3.15 -21.27 12.53
N ASN A 93 3.74 -21.64 13.68
CA ASN A 93 5.12 -22.11 13.73
C ASN A 93 5.21 -23.49 13.06
N CYS A 94 6.11 -23.65 12.09
CA CYS A 94 6.21 -24.88 11.31
C CYS A 94 7.66 -25.25 10.98
N SER A 95 7.88 -26.52 10.63
CA SER A 95 9.18 -26.99 10.15
C SER A 95 9.51 -26.45 8.76
N SER A 96 10.79 -26.46 8.39
CA SER A 96 11.23 -26.02 7.05
C SER A 96 10.54 -26.80 5.92
N THR A 97 10.29 -28.09 6.12
CA THR A 97 9.57 -28.95 5.17
C THR A 97 8.11 -28.50 5.00
N VAL A 98 7.41 -28.19 6.09
CA VAL A 98 6.03 -27.68 6.04
C VAL A 98 6.00 -26.32 5.35
N CYS A 99 6.94 -25.42 5.66
CA CYS A 99 7.07 -24.12 5.00
C CYS A 99 7.31 -24.25 3.48
N LYS A 100 8.21 -25.16 3.06
CA LYS A 100 8.48 -25.43 1.64
C LYS A 100 7.24 -25.96 0.92
N ASN A 101 6.51 -26.87 1.56
CA ASN A 101 5.27 -27.42 1.00
C ASN A 101 4.15 -26.37 0.95
N ALA A 102 4.05 -25.48 1.94
CA ALA A 102 3.12 -24.37 1.94
C ALA A 102 3.42 -23.38 0.81
N SER A 103 4.70 -23.11 0.51
CA SER A 103 5.08 -22.29 -0.64
C SER A 103 4.62 -22.90 -1.96
N ASN A 104 4.78 -24.22 -2.12
CA ASN A 104 4.35 -24.93 -3.33
C ASN A 104 2.81 -25.07 -3.44
N GLN A 105 2.10 -25.19 -2.32
CA GLN A 105 0.64 -25.40 -2.26
C GLN A 105 -0.01 -24.46 -1.23
N PRO A 106 -0.03 -23.14 -1.48
CA PRO A 106 -0.40 -22.14 -0.48
C PRO A 106 -1.83 -22.29 0.03
N PHE A 107 -2.81 -22.45 -0.85
CA PHE A 107 -4.22 -22.55 -0.46
C PHE A 107 -4.51 -23.76 0.43
N LYS A 108 -3.96 -24.93 0.07
CA LYS A 108 -4.14 -26.16 0.85
C LYS A 108 -3.61 -26.01 2.28
N TYR A 109 -2.44 -25.40 2.42
CA TYR A 109 -1.79 -25.22 3.72
C TYR A 109 -2.43 -24.10 4.53
N LEU A 110 -2.91 -23.03 3.87
CA LEU A 110 -3.70 -21.98 4.50
C LEU A 110 -4.99 -22.57 5.12
N CYS A 111 -5.78 -23.30 4.33
CA CYS A 111 -7.02 -23.91 4.84
C CYS A 111 -6.74 -24.91 5.97
N LYS A 112 -5.66 -25.69 5.85
CA LYS A 112 -5.26 -26.64 6.90
C LYS A 112 -4.98 -25.94 8.22
N TYR A 113 -4.12 -24.92 8.27
CA TYR A 113 -3.64 -24.37 9.54
C TYR A 113 -4.50 -23.25 10.13
N PHE A 114 -5.42 -22.67 9.35
CA PHE A 114 -6.25 -21.54 9.76
C PHE A 114 -7.75 -21.87 9.85
N ASP A 115 -8.09 -23.16 9.99
CA ASP A 115 -9.47 -23.68 10.14
C ASP A 115 -10.46 -23.14 9.09
N ILE A 116 -9.96 -22.91 7.87
CA ILE A 116 -10.81 -22.47 6.76
C ILE A 116 -11.43 -23.72 6.15
N LYS A 117 -12.72 -23.92 6.43
CA LYS A 117 -13.50 -24.99 5.79
C LYS A 117 -13.51 -24.76 4.28
N THR A 118 -13.48 -25.84 3.51
CA THR A 118 -13.64 -25.77 2.04
C THR A 118 -15.11 -26.00 1.71
N ASN A 119 -15.97 -25.04 2.07
CA ASN A 119 -17.36 -25.02 1.61
C ASN A 119 -17.55 -23.85 0.62
N GLU A 120 -18.64 -23.88 -0.15
CA GLU A 120 -18.90 -22.88 -1.19
C GLU A 120 -19.00 -21.45 -0.63
N GLU A 121 -19.65 -21.29 0.53
CA GLU A 121 -19.83 -20.02 1.21
C GLU A 121 -18.49 -19.39 1.66
N THR A 122 -17.64 -20.15 2.34
CA THR A 122 -16.30 -19.71 2.76
C THR A 122 -15.37 -19.47 1.58
N LEU A 123 -15.50 -20.25 0.49
CA LEU A 123 -14.71 -20.01 -0.72
C LEU A 123 -15.11 -18.68 -1.38
N SER A 124 -16.41 -18.39 -1.46
CA SER A 124 -16.93 -17.13 -1.99
C SER A 124 -16.47 -15.94 -1.14
N THR A 125 -16.56 -16.03 0.19
CA THR A 125 -16.01 -15.01 1.08
C THR A 125 -14.52 -14.86 0.84
N PHE A 126 -13.75 -15.96 0.81
CA PHE A 126 -12.31 -15.89 0.62
C PHE A 126 -11.88 -15.29 -0.73
N GLU A 127 -12.63 -15.54 -1.79
CA GLU A 127 -12.43 -14.92 -3.10
C GLU A 127 -12.67 -13.42 -3.07
N GLU A 128 -13.80 -12.97 -2.50
CA GLU A 128 -14.10 -11.54 -2.30
C GLU A 128 -12.96 -10.84 -1.56
N VAL A 129 -12.45 -11.52 -0.55
CA VAL A 129 -11.39 -11.04 0.31
C VAL A 129 -10.10 -10.82 -0.45
N LEU A 130 -9.67 -11.85 -1.20
CA LEU A 130 -8.48 -11.77 -2.05
C LEU A 130 -8.64 -10.70 -3.13
N ASN A 131 -9.83 -10.58 -3.72
CA ASN A 131 -10.13 -9.56 -4.70
C ASN A 131 -10.00 -8.14 -4.11
N ASN A 132 -10.50 -7.93 -2.89
CA ASN A 132 -10.38 -6.63 -2.22
C ASN A 132 -8.90 -6.31 -1.88
N PHE A 133 -8.10 -7.29 -1.46
CA PHE A 133 -6.65 -7.10 -1.27
C PHE A 133 -5.93 -6.80 -2.58
N ALA A 134 -6.26 -7.52 -3.66
CA ALA A 134 -5.69 -7.30 -4.98
C ALA A 134 -6.05 -5.90 -5.49
N ALA A 135 -7.28 -5.44 -5.29
CA ALA A 135 -7.72 -4.09 -5.63
C ALA A 135 -6.92 -3.02 -4.87
N ALA A 136 -6.69 -3.22 -3.57
CA ALA A 136 -5.87 -2.30 -2.77
C ALA A 136 -4.40 -2.25 -3.25
N GLU A 137 -3.82 -3.39 -3.61
CA GLU A 137 -2.46 -3.47 -4.16
C GLU A 137 -2.36 -2.76 -5.51
N GLN A 138 -3.32 -3.01 -6.41
CA GLN A 138 -3.41 -2.33 -7.70
C GLN A 138 -3.59 -0.82 -7.52
N GLY A 139 -4.47 -0.40 -6.60
CA GLY A 139 -4.68 1.01 -6.25
C GLY A 139 -3.39 1.70 -5.82
N LYS A 140 -2.56 1.03 -5.01
CA LYS A 140 -1.23 1.54 -4.62
C LYS A 140 -0.30 1.75 -5.82
N ILE A 141 -0.29 0.82 -6.79
CA ILE A 141 0.52 0.96 -8.00
C ILE A 141 0.02 2.14 -8.85
N LEU A 142 -1.30 2.27 -9.02
CA LEU A 142 -1.90 3.38 -9.76
C LEU A 142 -1.56 4.73 -9.14
N LEU A 143 -1.69 4.88 -7.82
CA LEU A 143 -1.32 6.11 -7.11
C LEU A 143 0.17 6.43 -7.28
N ARG A 144 1.05 5.42 -7.23
CA ARG A 144 2.47 5.62 -7.48
C ARG A 144 2.73 6.20 -8.87
N ASN A 145 2.06 5.67 -9.89
CA ASN A 145 2.16 6.16 -11.26
C ASN A 145 1.59 7.57 -11.41
N GLU A 146 0.45 7.87 -10.78
CA GLU A 146 -0.17 9.20 -10.77
C GLU A 146 0.78 10.24 -10.15
N ARG A 147 1.36 9.92 -8.98
CA ARG A 147 2.38 10.75 -8.34
C ARG A 147 3.57 11.01 -9.26
N ASP A 148 4.12 9.95 -9.86
CA ASP A 148 5.29 10.07 -10.73
C ASP A 148 4.98 10.92 -11.97
N ALA A 149 3.74 10.86 -12.47
CA ALA A 149 3.28 11.68 -13.58
C ALA A 149 3.09 13.16 -13.20
N ILE A 150 2.58 13.45 -12.00
CA ILE A 150 2.47 14.81 -11.44
C ILE A 150 3.86 15.41 -11.22
N VAL A 151 4.78 14.66 -10.60
CA VAL A 151 6.15 15.12 -10.29
C VAL A 151 6.96 15.34 -11.57
N SER A 152 6.85 14.43 -12.54
CA SER A 152 7.54 14.57 -13.83
C SER A 152 6.90 15.60 -14.76
N ASN A 153 5.80 16.23 -14.35
CA ASN A 153 4.98 17.15 -15.14
C ASN A 153 4.55 16.56 -16.51
N LYS A 154 4.49 15.22 -16.61
CA LYS A 154 4.21 14.49 -17.87
C LYS A 154 2.74 14.53 -18.25
N GLN A 155 1.84 14.79 -17.29
CA GLN A 155 0.41 14.96 -17.57
C GLN A 155 0.08 16.24 -18.38
N LEU A 156 1.04 17.16 -18.58
CA LEU A 156 0.85 18.39 -19.38
C LEU A 156 1.29 18.28 -20.84
N TYR A 157 1.79 17.12 -21.28
CA TYR A 157 2.04 16.85 -22.69
C TYR A 157 1.21 15.63 -23.09
N PRO A 158 0.16 15.78 -23.93
CA PRO A 158 -0.36 14.61 -24.63
C PRO A 158 0.82 14.03 -25.41
N SER A 159 1.16 12.76 -25.15
CA SER A 159 2.08 12.03 -26.01
C SER A 159 1.38 11.85 -27.35
N ASN A 160 1.57 12.83 -28.24
CA ASN A 160 1.37 12.63 -29.66
C ASN A 160 2.45 11.66 -30.13
N ASN A 161 2.18 10.36 -30.05
CA ASN A 161 2.82 9.36 -30.90
C ASN A 161 1.89 8.13 -30.96
N THR A 162 0.98 8.15 -31.93
CA THR A 162 1.04 7.40 -33.19
C THR A 162 0.82 5.91 -33.00
N ALA A 163 -0.35 5.49 -33.51
CA ALA A 163 -0.61 4.12 -33.90
C ALA A 163 0.48 3.66 -34.89
N HIS A 164 1.03 2.48 -34.64
CA HIS A 164 1.47 1.52 -35.64
C HIS A 164 1.49 0.13 -35.03
#